data_AF-T2KGZ5-F1
#
_entry.id   AF-T2KGZ5-F1
#
_cell.length_a   1.000
_cell.length_b   1.000
_cell.length_c   1.000
_cell.angle_alpha   90.00
_cell.angle_beta   90.00
_cell.angle_gamma   90.00
#
_symmetry.space_group_name_H-M   'P 1'
#
loop_
_entity.id
_entity.type
_entity.pdbx_description
1 polymer ?
#
loop_
_entity_poly.entity_id
_entity_poly.type
_entity_poly.pdbx_seq_one_letter_code
_entity_poly.pdbx_strand_id
1 'polypeptide(L)'
;VDIDWEYPGAPDRGGTTEDTANYVSLVKDIRDAWDARVAPVTWGLSFTAPTSYWYMRWFDIGNMTQYVDWMNLMCYDLYGAW
;
A
#
# COMPACT_ATOMS: atom_id res chain seq x y z
N VAL A 1 -5.13 -8.48 -6.55
CA VAL A 1 -5.64 -7.75 -5.37
C VAL A 1 -5.05 -6.36 -5.42
N ASP A 2 -5.87 -5.35 -5.19
CA ASP A 2 -5.40 -4.00 -4.90
C ASP A 2 -5.67 -3.71 -3.42
N ILE A 3 -4.67 -3.20 -2.71
CA ILE A 3 -4.83 -2.83 -1.29
C ILE A 3 -4.99 -1.32 -1.21
N ASP A 4 -6.15 -0.89 -0.71
CA ASP A 4 -6.51 0.51 -0.54
C ASP A 4 -6.68 0.83 0.96
N TRP A 5 -5.55 1.00 1.65
CA TRP A 5 -5.52 1.35 3.07
C TRP A 5 -5.34 2.87 3.24
N GLU A 6 -6.37 3.54 3.72
CA GLU A 6 -6.41 5.00 3.94
C GLU A 6 -6.44 5.40 5.43
N TYR A 7 -5.32 5.67 6.11
CA TYR A 7 -3.94 5.53 5.67
C TYR A 7 -3.15 4.84 6.79
N PRO A 8 -2.21 3.94 6.47
CA PRO A 8 -1.30 3.37 7.46
C PRO A 8 -0.59 4.49 8.22
N GLY A 9 -0.42 4.35 9.53
CA GLY A 9 0.36 5.27 10.35
C GLY A 9 -0.26 6.65 10.60
N ALA A 10 -1.36 7.00 9.93
CA ALA A 10 -2.05 8.27 10.14
C ALA A 10 -2.89 8.22 11.44
N PRO A 11 -2.52 8.95 12.52
CA PRO A 11 -3.23 8.84 13.80
C PRO A 11 -4.67 9.31 13.75
N ASP A 12 -4.97 10.29 12.89
CA ASP A 12 -6.32 10.78 12.59
C ASP A 12 -7.19 9.77 11.84
N ARG A 13 -6.58 8.70 11.31
CA ARG A 13 -7.25 7.53 10.72
C ARG A 13 -7.10 6.27 11.59
N GLY A 14 -6.63 6.40 12.82
CA GLY A 14 -6.45 5.28 13.75
C GLY A 14 -5.19 4.44 13.52
N GLY A 15 -4.26 4.90 12.69
CA GLY A 15 -2.98 4.24 12.43
C GLY A 15 -1.95 4.46 13.56
N THR A 16 -0.94 3.59 13.59
CA THR A 16 0.20 3.67 14.51
C THR A 16 1.53 3.65 13.75
N THR A 17 2.62 4.05 14.41
CA THR A 17 3.94 4.14 13.75
C THR A 17 4.45 2.81 13.21
N GLU A 18 3.98 1.69 13.75
CA GLU A 18 4.32 0.34 13.32
C GLU A 18 3.72 0.00 11.94
N ASP A 19 2.64 0.67 11.54
CA ASP A 19 1.94 0.39 10.27
C ASP A 19 2.84 0.53 9.05
N THR A 20 3.81 1.45 9.07
CA THR A 20 4.75 1.62 7.95
C THR A 20 5.53 0.33 7.67
N ALA A 21 6.12 -0.28 8.72
CA ALA A 21 6.86 -1.53 8.58
C ALA A 21 5.93 -2.74 8.38
N ASN A 22 4.77 -2.73 9.03
CA ASN A 22 3.78 -3.78 8.88
C ASN A 22 3.18 -3.82 7.47
N TYR A 23 3.02 -2.68 6.81
CA TYR A 23 2.47 -2.65 5.46
C TYR A 23 3.46 -3.21 4.43
N VAL A 24 4.76 -2.92 4.58
CA VAL A 24 5.82 -3.58 3.80
C VAL A 24 5.75 -5.10 4.01
N SER A 25 5.63 -5.54 5.26
CA SER A 25 5.54 -6.97 5.59
C SER A 25 4.30 -7.61 4.98
N LEU A 26 3.14 -6.93 5.02
CA LEU A 26 1.90 -7.41 4.43
C LEU A 26 2.03 -7.61 2.92
N VAL A 27 2.52 -6.62 2.17
CA VAL A 27 2.64 -6.76 0.70
C VAL A 27 3.67 -7.83 0.32
N LYS A 28 4.76 -7.94 1.09
CA LYS A 28 5.76 -8.99 0.94
C LYS A 28 5.16 -10.38 1.18
N ASP A 29 4.47 -10.58 2.30
CA ASP A 29 3.90 -11.88 2.67
C ASP A 29 2.85 -12.34 1.65
N ILE A 30 2.05 -11.42 1.10
CA ILE A 30 1.11 -11.72 0.01
C ILE A 30 1.87 -12.18 -1.24
N ARG A 31 2.90 -11.44 -1.67
CA ARG A 31 3.73 -11.78 -2.82
C ARG A 31 4.40 -13.14 -2.65
N ASP A 32 5.05 -13.36 -1.51
CA ASP A 32 5.74 -14.61 -1.17
C ASP A 32 4.78 -15.80 -1.19
N ALA A 33 3.59 -15.66 -0.58
CA ALA A 33 2.57 -16.71 -0.57
C ALA A 33 2.05 -17.05 -1.97
N TRP A 34 1.95 -16.04 -2.85
CA TRP A 34 1.49 -16.23 -4.22
C TRP A 34 2.58 -16.83 -5.12
N ASP A 35 3.84 -16.42 -4.96
CA ASP A 35 4.99 -17.00 -5.66
C ASP A 35 5.24 -18.46 -5.28
N ALA A 36 5.01 -18.82 -4.02
CA ALA A 36 5.14 -20.20 -3.56
C ALA A 36 4.10 -21.14 -4.17
N ARG A 37 3.04 -20.61 -4.78
CA ARG A 37 1.94 -21.41 -5.34
C ARG A 37 2.28 -21.85 -6.76
N VAL A 38 2.27 -23.16 -7.03
CA VAL A 38 2.30 -23.68 -8.40
C VAL A 38 0.91 -23.49 -9.02
N ALA A 39 0.74 -22.41 -9.77
CA ALA A 39 -0.52 -22.07 -10.43
C ALA A 39 -0.28 -21.71 -11.91
N PRO A 40 -1.24 -21.98 -12.81
CA PRO A 40 -1.12 -21.65 -14.24
C PRO A 40 -1.25 -20.14 -14.52
N VAL A 41 -1.55 -19.33 -13.51
CA VAL A 41 -1.75 -17.90 -13.60
C VAL A 41 -1.05 -17.20 -12.46
N THR A 42 -0.34 -16.12 -12.77
CA THR A 42 0.19 -15.17 -11.79
C THR A 42 -0.92 -14.22 -11.36
N TRP A 43 -1.08 -14.03 -10.06
CA TRP A 43 -2.00 -13.03 -9.53
C TRP A 43 -1.31 -11.67 -9.43
N GLY A 44 -1.99 -10.63 -9.90
CA GLY A 44 -1.51 -9.25 -9.82
C GLY A 44 -1.74 -8.67 -8.43
N LEU A 45 -0.74 -7.97 -7.90
CA LEU A 45 -0.75 -7.28 -6.62
C LEU A 45 -0.44 -5.79 -6.84
N SER A 46 -1.27 -4.91 -6.30
CA SER A 46 -1.05 -3.47 -6.31
C SER A 46 -1.46 -2.86 -4.98
N PHE A 47 -1.04 -1.62 -4.75
CA PHE A 47 -1.58 -0.78 -3.68
C PHE A 47 -1.92 0.61 -4.19
N THR A 48 -2.85 1.24 -3.50
CA THR A 48 -3.29 2.61 -3.77
C THR A 48 -2.67 3.55 -2.75
N ALA A 49 -2.06 4.63 -3.24
CA ALA A 49 -1.30 5.58 -2.43
C ALA A 49 -1.83 7.02 -2.59
N PRO A 50 -1.84 7.82 -1.51
CA PRO A 50 -2.28 9.20 -1.56
C PRO A 50 -1.29 10.10 -2.28
N THR A 51 -1.75 11.19 -2.89
CA THR A 51 -0.86 12.24 -3.44
C THR A 51 -0.47 13.29 -2.40
N SER A 52 -1.16 13.36 -1.26
CA SER A 52 -0.82 14.24 -0.14
C SER A 52 0.38 13.73 0.65
N TYR A 53 1.42 14.58 0.79
CA TYR A 53 2.59 14.27 1.63
C TYR A 53 2.20 13.90 3.07
N TRP A 54 1.16 14.53 3.62
CA TRP A 54 0.72 14.32 5.01
C TRP A 54 0.37 12.85 5.31
N TYR A 55 -0.19 12.16 4.32
CA TYR A 55 -0.51 10.73 4.41
C TYR A 55 0.58 9.85 3.77
N MET A 56 1.18 10.28 2.65
CA MET A 56 2.21 9.53 1.93
C MET A 56 3.46 9.25 2.78
N ARG A 57 3.80 10.13 3.74
CA ARG A 57 4.97 9.94 4.62
C ARG A 57 4.99 8.64 5.43
N TRP A 58 3.85 7.97 5.56
CA TRP A 58 3.73 6.70 6.29
C TRP A 58 3.90 5.47 5.40
N PHE A 59 4.03 5.66 4.08
CA PHE A 59 4.26 4.59 3.11
C PHE A 59 5.76 4.47 2.85
N ASP A 60 6.34 3.30 3.11
CA ASP A 60 7.70 2.98 2.66
C ASP A 60 7.68 2.53 1.20
N ILE A 61 7.49 3.50 0.30
CA ILE A 61 7.34 3.24 -1.14
C ILE A 61 8.53 2.45 -1.71
N GLY A 62 9.74 2.72 -1.24
CA GLY A 62 10.95 2.05 -1.71
C GLY A 62 10.96 0.55 -1.41
N ASN A 63 10.49 0.15 -0.24
CA ASN A 63 10.38 -1.27 0.10
C ASN A 63 9.08 -1.91 -0.39
N MET A 64 7.96 -1.20 -0.41
CA MET A 64 6.68 -1.73 -0.89
C MET A 64 6.71 -2.06 -2.39
N THR A 65 7.29 -1.18 -3.21
CA THR A 65 7.33 -1.36 -4.68
C THR A 65 8.15 -2.55 -5.17
N GLN A 66 8.92 -3.19 -4.29
CA GLN A 66 9.64 -4.43 -4.60
C GLN A 66 8.72 -5.66 -4.67
N TYR A 67 7.53 -5.59 -4.07
CA TYR A 67 6.64 -6.74 -3.90
C TYR A 67 5.32 -6.62 -4.67
N VAL A 68 5.05 -5.47 -5.31
CA VAL A 68 3.82 -5.21 -6.06
C VAL A 68 4.14 -4.99 -7.54
N ASP A 69 3.16 -5.25 -8.40
CA ASP A 69 3.29 -5.05 -9.85
C ASP A 69 3.19 -3.57 -10.25
N TRP A 70 2.34 -2.81 -9.56
CA TRP A 70 2.22 -1.35 -9.72
C TRP A 70 1.61 -0.68 -8.49
N MET A 71 1.68 0.66 -8.48
CA MET A 71 1.04 1.52 -7.49
C MET A 71 0.04 2.44 -8.21
N ASN A 72 -1.17 2.55 -7.67
CA ASN A 72 -2.15 3.54 -8.12
C ASN A 72 -2.02 4.81 -7.29
N LEU A 73 -2.04 5.98 -7.92
CA LEU A 73 -2.02 7.26 -7.22
C LEU A 73 -3.42 7.87 -7.17
N MET A 74 -3.87 8.22 -5.96
CA MET A 74 -5.11 8.96 -5.76
C MET A 74 -4.92 10.44 -6.11
N CYS A 75 -4.94 10.73 -7.41
CA CYS A 75 -4.82 12.07 -7.99
C CYS A 75 -6.19 12.78 -8.06
N TYR A 76 -7.02 12.58 -7.05
CA TYR A 76 -8.35 13.16 -6.87
C TYR A 76 -8.52 13.60 -5.42
N ASP A 77 -9.63 14.26 -5.11
CA ASP A 77 -9.92 14.83 -3.78
C ASP A 77 -8.82 15.75 -3.23
N LEU A 78 -8.11 16.43 -4.14
CA LEU A 78 -7.07 17.42 -3.79
C LEU A 78 -7.65 18.70 -3.17
N TYR A 79 -8.90 19.01 -3.52
CA TYR A 79 -9.66 20.14 -3.02
C TYR A 79 -11.12 19.73 -2.86
N GLY A 80 -11.79 20.32 -1.87
CA GLY A 80 -13.23 20.21 -1.67
C GLY A 80 -13.70 21.03 -0.48
N ALA A 81 -14.93 20.81 -0.03
CA ALA A 81 -15.60 21.67 0.95
C ALA A 81 -15.21 21.42 2.42
N TRP A 82 -14.29 20.49 2.67
CA TRP A 82 -13.82 20.09 3.99
C TRP A 82 -12.78 21.04 4.59
#